data_AF-A0A448WDD9-F1
#
_entry.id   AF-A0A448WDD9-F1
#
_cell.length_a   1.000
_cell.length_b   1.000
_cell.length_c   1.000
_cell.angle_alpha   90.00
_cell.angle_beta   90.00
_cell.angle_gamma   90.00
#
_symmetry.space_group_name_H-M   'P 1'
#
loop_
_entity.id
_entity.type
_entity.pdbx_description
1 polymer ?
#
loop_
_entity_poly.entity_id
_entity_poly.type
_entity_poly.pdbx_seq_one_letter_code
_entity_poly.pdbx_strand_id
1 'polypeptide(L)' 'MNPFGDDDEDFQTSDTLDYNLEVSYRCAFMDENSFPSRLSRTEKEPTEEADDENEGQLPKFLEEIDQELSELVIERSTSE' A
#
# COMPACT_ATOMS: atom_id res chain seq x y z
N MET A 1 -28.72 -18.55 -4.50
CA MET A 1 -27.31 -18.62 -4.07
C MET A 1 -27.23 -17.91 -2.73
N ASN A 2 -26.87 -18.64 -1.68
CA ASN A 2 -26.63 -18.10 -0.35
C ASN A 2 -25.11 -18.16 -0.13
N PRO A 3 -24.37 -17.04 -0.09
CA PRO A 3 -22.91 -17.04 -0.03
C PRO A 3 -22.34 -17.30 1.38
N PHE A 4 -23.21 -17.65 2.33
CA PHE A 4 -22.90 -17.91 3.73
C PHE A 4 -23.20 -19.37 4.11
N GLY A 5 -23.26 -20.26 3.11
CA GLY A 5 -23.28 -21.70 3.34
C GLY A 5 -21.88 -22.24 3.57
N ASP A 6 -21.71 -23.52 3.24
CA ASP A 6 -20.45 -24.26 3.36
C ASP A 6 -19.89 -24.66 1.98
N ASP A 7 -20.38 -24.06 0.88
CA ASP A 7 -19.85 -24.35 -0.46
C ASP A 7 -18.40 -23.84 -0.57
N ASP A 8 -17.58 -24.46 -1.42
CA ASP A 8 -16.15 -24.10 -1.56
C ASP A 8 -15.94 -22.64 -2.01
N GLU A 9 -16.95 -22.03 -2.64
CA GLU A 9 -16.95 -20.63 -3.10
C GLU A 9 -17.58 -19.65 -2.09
N ASP A 10 -18.12 -20.14 -0.97
CA ASP A 10 -18.75 -19.32 0.06
C ASP A 10 -17.71 -18.57 0.91
N PHE A 11 -18.17 -17.51 1.56
CA PHE A 11 -17.33 -16.72 2.42
C PHE A 11 -16.85 -17.53 3.62
N GLN A 12 -15.53 -17.48 3.87
CA GLN A 12 -14.89 -18.04 5.05
C GLN A 12 -15.16 -17.14 6.27
N THR A 13 -16.41 -17.13 6.72
CA THR A 13 -16.89 -16.24 7.79
C THR A 13 -16.22 -16.55 9.13
N SER A 14 -15.98 -17.81 9.44
CA SER A 14 -15.27 -18.25 10.65
C SER A 14 -13.84 -17.68 10.70
N ASP A 15 -13.07 -17.83 9.62
CA ASP A 15 -11.71 -17.28 9.52
C ASP A 15 -11.71 -15.75 9.67
N THR A 16 -12.72 -15.10 9.08
CA THR A 16 -12.88 -13.65 9.20
C THR A 16 -13.15 -13.23 10.65
N LEU A 17 -13.99 -13.99 11.37
CA LEU A 17 -14.28 -13.72 12.79
C LEU A 17 -13.05 -13.95 13.66
N ASP A 18 -12.32 -15.03 13.45
CA ASP A 18 -11.08 -15.34 14.19
C ASP A 18 -10.01 -14.27 13.95
N TYR A 19 -9.82 -13.85 12.69
CA TYR A 19 -8.90 -12.75 12.34
C TYR A 19 -9.29 -11.45 13.03
N ASN A 20 -10.58 -11.08 12.98
CA ASN A 20 -11.06 -9.85 13.58
C ASN A 20 -10.89 -9.86 15.10
N LEU A 21 -11.13 -11.00 15.76
CA LEU A 21 -10.94 -11.14 17.19
C LEU A 21 -9.46 -10.96 17.57
N GLU A 22 -8.56 -11.64 16.85
CA GLU A 22 -7.13 -11.58 17.10
C GLU A 22 -6.55 -10.18 16.88
N VAL A 23 -6.86 -9.56 15.73
CA VAL A 23 -6.35 -8.22 15.41
C VAL A 23 -6.91 -7.19 16.38
N SER A 24 -8.20 -7.24 16.69
CA SER A 24 -8.81 -6.32 17.64
C SER A 24 -8.17 -6.44 19.02
N TYR A 25 -7.88 -7.66 19.46
CA TYR A 25 -7.17 -7.90 20.71
C TYR A 25 -5.76 -7.30 20.70
N ARG A 26 -5.01 -7.56 19.63
CA ARG A 26 -3.65 -7.03 19.44
C ARG A 26 -3.61 -5.50 19.40
N CYS A 27 -4.60 -4.87 18.76
CA CYS A 27 -4.64 -3.43 18.62
C CYS A 27 -5.06 -2.71 19.91
N ALA A 28 -6.00 -3.27 20.67
CA ALA A 28 -6.57 -2.60 21.84
C ALA A 28 -5.89 -2.98 23.17
N PHE A 29 -5.33 -4.18 23.28
CA PHE A 29 -4.91 -4.73 24.57
C PHE A 29 -3.44 -5.17 24.66
N MET A 30 -2.67 -5.16 23.56
CA MET A 30 -1.23 -5.41 23.68
C MET A 30 -0.48 -4.19 24.21
N ASP A 31 0.63 -4.47 24.91
CA ASP A 31 1.54 -3.45 25.44
C ASP A 31 2.16 -2.62 24.31
N GLU A 32 2.48 -1.35 24.59
CA GLU A 32 3.13 -0.45 23.64
C GLU A 32 4.52 -0.97 23.23
N ASN A 33 5.14 -1.80 24.07
CA ASN A 33 6.42 -2.44 23.78
C ASN A 33 6.29 -3.75 22.96
N SER A 34 5.06 -4.19 22.65
CA SER A 34 4.84 -5.39 21.83
C SER A 34 5.26 -5.21 20.37
N PHE A 35 5.41 -3.97 19.91
CA PHE A 35 5.83 -3.64 18.55
C PHE A 35 7.13 -2.82 18.56
N PRO A 36 8.00 -3.01 17.56
CA PRO A 36 9.24 -2.23 17.46
C PRO A 36 8.92 -0.75 17.24
N SER A 37 9.58 0.12 18.01
CA SER A 37 9.39 1.58 17.91
C SER A 37 9.79 2.16 16.56
N ARG A 38 10.63 1.45 15.81
CA ARG A 38 11.10 1.82 14.48
C ARG A 38 11.24 0.58 13.62
N LEU A 39 10.77 0.66 12.39
CA LEU A 39 11.11 -0.31 11.36
C LEU A 39 12.53 -0.02 10.89
N SER A 40 13.39 -1.04 10.86
CA SER A 40 14.70 -0.92 10.22
C SER A 40 14.49 -0.73 8.72
N ARG A 41 15.23 0.22 8.13
CA ARG A 41 15.33 0.29 6.67
C ARG A 41 15.93 -1.03 6.18
N THR A 42 15.33 -1.62 5.15
CA THR A 42 15.89 -2.81 4.52
C THR A 42 17.31 -2.51 4.05
N GLU A 43 18.31 -3.16 4.64
CA GLU A 43 19.71 -3.15 4.22
C GLU A 43 19.91 -4.09 3.02
N LYS A 44 19.05 -3.97 2.00
CA LYS A 44 19.46 -4.45 0.69
C LYS A 44 20.48 -3.44 0.22
N GLU A 45 21.76 -3.79 0.34
CA GLU A 45 22.75 -3.20 -0.54
C GLU A 45 22.21 -3.35 -1.96
N PRO A 46 22.18 -2.28 -2.77
CA PRO A 46 21.85 -2.41 -4.16
C PRO A 46 22.86 -3.42 -4.74
N THR A 47 22.41 -4.65 -4.97
CA THR A 47 23.19 -5.59 -5.74
C THR A 47 23.37 -4.96 -7.11
N GLU A 48 24.62 -4.86 -7.58
CA GLU A 48 25.01 -4.29 -8.88
C GLU A 48 24.31 -4.94 -10.10
N GLU A 49 23.43 -5.92 -9.87
CA GLU A 49 22.64 -6.64 -10.87
C GLU A 49 21.13 -6.28 -10.85
N ALA A 50 20.69 -5.32 -10.03
CA ALA A 50 19.35 -4.75 -10.12
C ALA A 50 19.37 -3.53 -11.06
N ASP A 51 19.26 -3.79 -12.37
CA ASP A 51 18.98 -2.83 -13.46
C ASP A 51 19.13 -1.33 -13.14
N ASP A 52 20.30 -0.81 -13.47
CA ASP A 52 20.64 0.61 -13.67
C ASP A 52 19.66 1.35 -14.62
N GLU A 53 18.78 0.63 -15.33
CA GLU A 53 17.79 1.22 -16.22
C GLU A 53 16.67 1.98 -15.48
N ASN A 54 16.40 1.68 -14.20
CA ASN A 54 15.28 2.28 -13.44
C ASN A 54 15.70 3.30 -12.37
N GLU A 55 16.97 3.36 -11.98
CA GLU A 55 17.49 4.34 -11.01
C GLU A 55 17.56 5.74 -11.64
N GLY A 56 16.42 6.42 -11.65
CA GLY A 56 16.27 7.75 -12.28
C GLY A 56 14.99 7.90 -13.09
N GLN A 57 14.19 6.83 -13.23
CA GLN A 57 12.86 6.93 -13.85
C GLN A 57 11.85 7.61 -12.93
N LEU A 58 11.91 7.38 -11.61
CA LEU A 58 10.95 7.99 -10.68
C LEU A 58 11.03 9.54 -10.66
N PRO A 59 12.22 10.17 -10.56
CA PRO A 59 12.31 11.63 -10.65
C PRO A 59 11.78 12.20 -11.97
N LYS A 60 12.09 11.54 -13.10
CA LYS A 60 11.61 11.94 -14.43
C LYS A 60 10.09 11.80 -14.57
N PHE A 61 9.54 10.70 -14.08
CA PHE A 61 8.10 10.46 -14.04
C PHE A 61 7.38 11.51 -13.20
N LEU A 62 7.92 11.86 -12.03
CA LEU A 62 7.34 12.91 -11.18
C LEU A 62 7.37 14.28 -11.86
N GLU A 63 8.45 14.60 -12.57
CA GLU A 63 8.58 15.85 -13.34
C GLU A 63 7.59 15.90 -14.52
N GLU A 64 7.39 14.78 -15.23
CA GLU A 64 6.41 14.66 -16.31
C GLU A 64 4.97 14.86 -15.81
N ILE A 65 4.62 14.25 -14.66
CA ILE A 65 3.31 14.41 -14.03
C ILE A 65 3.09 15.85 -13.56
N ASP A 66 4.09 16.48 -12.93
CA ASP A 66 3.98 17.88 -12.49
C ASP A 66 3.77 18.82 -13.70
N GLN A 67 4.43 18.55 -14.81
CA GLN A 67 4.24 19.31 -16.04
C GLN A 67 2.84 19.12 -16.63
N GLU A 68 2.36 17.88 -16.75
CA GLU A 68 0.99 17.57 -17.25
C GLU A 68 -0.08 18.22 -16.36
N LEU A 69 0.08 18.18 -15.03
CA LEU A 69 -0.83 18.82 -14.09
C LEU A 69 -0.84 20.34 -14.29
N SER A 70 0.32 20.94 -14.53
CA SER A 70 0.45 22.39 -14.73
C SER A 70 -0.24 22.85 -16.01
N GLU A 71 -0.12 22.07 -17.10
CA GLU A 71 -0.77 22.35 -18.38
C GLU A 71 -2.30 22.23 -18.27
N LEU A 72 -2.81 21.21 -17.57
CA LEU A 72 -4.25 21.07 -17.29
C LEU A 72 -4.82 22.22 -16.46
N VAL A 73 -4.04 22.76 -15.52
CA VAL A 73 -4.44 23.93 -14.72
C VAL A 73 -4.49 25.20 -15.58
N ILE A 74 -3.56 25.36 -16.52
CA ILE A 74 -3.53 26.49 -17.46
C ILE A 74 -4.70 26.40 -18.45
N GLU A 75 -4.96 25.23 -19.05
CA GLU A 75 -6.09 25.04 -19.99
C GLU A 75 -7.44 25.36 -19.35
N ARG A 76 -7.65 24.95 -18.08
CA ARG A 76 -8.86 25.31 -17.33
C ARG A 76 -8.98 26.80 -17.03
N SER A 77 -7.86 27.49 -16.85
CA SER A 77 -7.83 28.94 -16.57
C SER A 77 -8.01 29.80 -17.83
N THR A 78 -7.78 29.22 -19.01
CA THR A 78 -7.94 29.91 -20.32
C THR A 78 -9.28 29.64 -21.00
N SER A 79 -10.09 28.73 -20.45
CA SER A 79 -11.43 28.38 -20.96
C SER A 79 -12.59 29.12 -20.26
N GLU A 80 -12.29 30.18 -19.48
CA GLU A 80 -13.27 31.13 -18.93
C GLU A 80 -13.23 32.49 -19.65
#